data_AF-A0A875S419-F1
#
_entry.id   AF-A0A875S419-F1
#
_cell.length_a   1.000
_cell.length_b   1.000
_cell.length_c   1.000
_cell.angle_alpha   90.00
_cell.angle_beta   90.00
_cell.angle_gamma   90.00
#
_symmetry.space_group_name_H-M   'P 1'
#
loop_
_entity.id
_entity.type
_entity.pdbx_description
1 polymer ?
#
loop_
_entity_poly.entity_id
_entity_poly.type
_entity_poly.pdbx_seq_one_letter_code
_entity_poly.pdbx_strand_id
1 'polypeptide(L)'
;MTAGKPDMSGTFFYKFPVTRQVFYRSKYCYALVNLKPIVPGHVLVVPFRQVPRLKELSVKESIDLMATVQLIHCFIEKVYKADSLNLSMQDGIGAGQSVPHVHFHIIPRYLKDGYGDHIYDMLEQNEANLNGFFRKVCQERVVAADLERRPRSMEVMEKEAIWLHEELQKFLKDYHPVEEPPK
;
A
#
# COMPACT_ATOMS: atom_id res chain seq x y z
N MET A 1 -8.14 2.12 -26.65
CA MET A 1 -6.83 1.47 -26.40
C MET A 1 -7.11 0.21 -25.58
N THR A 2 -6.79 -0.96 -26.12
CA THR A 2 -7.21 -2.26 -25.59
C THR A 2 -6.56 -2.55 -24.25
N ALA A 3 -7.37 -2.81 -23.22
CA ALA A 3 -6.93 -3.34 -21.93
C ALA A 3 -6.14 -4.63 -22.18
N GLY A 4 -4.82 -4.55 -22.04
CA GLY A 4 -3.94 -5.72 -22.15
C GLY A 4 -4.26 -6.71 -21.05
N LYS A 5 -4.26 -8.00 -21.38
CA LYS A 5 -4.32 -9.08 -20.39
C LYS A 5 -3.24 -8.83 -19.32
N PRO A 6 -3.51 -9.11 -18.03
CA PRO A 6 -2.52 -8.94 -16.98
C PRO A 6 -1.28 -9.77 -17.32
N ASP A 7 -0.12 -9.11 -17.39
CA ASP A 7 1.15 -9.78 -17.52
C ASP A 7 1.31 -10.75 -16.33
N MET A 8 1.46 -12.03 -16.66
CA MET A 8 1.59 -13.16 -15.72
C MET A 8 3.04 -13.34 -15.24
N SER A 9 3.95 -12.42 -15.59
CA SER A 9 5.29 -12.39 -14.99
C SER A 9 5.19 -12.27 -13.46
N GLY A 10 5.93 -13.12 -12.75
CA GLY A 10 5.89 -13.17 -11.29
C GLY A 10 6.19 -11.80 -10.68
N THR A 11 5.27 -11.25 -9.89
CA THR A 11 5.46 -9.98 -9.20
C THR A 11 5.88 -10.23 -7.78
N PHE A 12 6.93 -9.52 -7.35
CA PHE A 12 7.56 -9.74 -6.06
C PHE A 12 7.61 -8.46 -5.26
N PHE A 13 7.10 -8.51 -4.03
CA PHE A 13 7.37 -7.51 -3.03
C PHE A 13 8.61 -7.93 -2.25
N TYR A 14 9.77 -7.38 -2.62
CA TYR A 14 11.07 -7.87 -2.15
C TYR A 14 11.24 -9.37 -2.48
N LYS A 15 11.24 -10.24 -1.46
CA LYS A 15 11.36 -11.70 -1.63
C LYS A 15 10.00 -12.43 -1.64
N PHE A 16 8.91 -11.71 -1.44
CA PHE A 16 7.57 -12.28 -1.30
C PHE A 16 6.86 -12.30 -2.66
N PRO A 17 6.46 -13.46 -3.19
CA PRO A 17 5.64 -13.51 -4.41
C PRO A 17 4.23 -12.97 -4.09
N VAL A 18 3.79 -11.96 -4.83
CA VAL A 18 2.53 -11.23 -4.58
C VAL A 18 1.62 -11.13 -5.80
N THR A 19 1.89 -11.88 -6.87
CA THR A 19 1.17 -11.75 -8.16
C THR A 19 -0.36 -11.76 -8.02
N ARG A 20 -0.91 -12.62 -7.16
CA ARG A 20 -2.36 -12.81 -6.98
C ARG A 20 -3.00 -11.73 -6.09
N GLN A 21 -2.19 -10.92 -5.42
CA GLN A 21 -2.61 -9.85 -4.52
C GLN A 21 -2.64 -8.49 -5.22
N VAL A 22 -2.09 -8.42 -6.44
CA VAL A 22 -2.02 -7.19 -7.24
C VAL A 22 -3.35 -6.95 -7.94
N PHE A 23 -3.92 -5.75 -7.73
CA PHE A 23 -5.18 -5.34 -8.36
C PHE A 23 -4.99 -4.24 -9.43
N TYR A 24 -3.82 -3.58 -9.44
CA TYR A 24 -3.50 -2.54 -10.43
C TYR A 24 -2.01 -2.56 -10.82
N ARG A 25 -1.72 -2.16 -12.06
CA ARG A 25 -0.37 -1.98 -12.60
C ARG A 25 -0.31 -0.71 -13.44
N SER A 26 0.69 0.12 -13.20
CA SER A 26 1.10 1.22 -14.06
C SER A 26 2.42 0.85 -14.75
N LYS A 27 3.13 1.84 -15.30
CA LYS A 27 4.34 1.59 -16.09
C LYS A 27 5.50 1.11 -15.22
N TYR A 28 5.65 1.70 -14.03
CA TYR A 28 6.75 1.42 -13.11
C TYR A 28 6.27 0.93 -11.75
N CYS A 29 4.97 0.95 -11.47
CA CYS A 29 4.42 0.56 -10.17
C CYS A 29 3.27 -0.46 -10.27
N TYR A 30 2.93 -1.03 -9.13
CA TYR A 30 1.77 -1.88 -8.94
C TYR A 30 1.12 -1.58 -7.58
N ALA A 31 -0.18 -1.85 -7.46
CA ALA A 31 -0.91 -1.77 -6.20
C ALA A 31 -1.40 -3.14 -5.76
N LEU A 32 -1.27 -3.45 -4.48
CA LEU A 32 -1.64 -4.73 -3.89
C LEU A 32 -2.38 -4.59 -2.55
N VAL A 33 -3.15 -5.61 -2.20
CA VAL A 33 -3.80 -5.70 -0.89
C VAL A 33 -2.81 -6.05 0.22
N ASN A 34 -3.02 -5.52 1.43
CA ASN A 34 -2.09 -5.73 2.55
C ASN A 34 -2.32 -7.09 3.25
N LEU A 35 -1.26 -7.80 3.65
CA LEU A 35 -1.37 -9.06 4.41
C LEU A 35 -2.05 -8.87 5.78
N LYS A 36 -1.76 -7.75 6.44
CA LYS A 36 -2.29 -7.38 7.76
C LYS A 36 -2.85 -5.95 7.68
N PRO A 37 -4.03 -5.74 7.07
CA PRO A 37 -4.58 -4.41 6.95
C PRO A 37 -4.90 -3.83 8.34
N ILE A 38 -4.57 -2.56 8.57
CA ILE A 38 -4.94 -1.85 9.82
C ILE A 38 -6.45 -1.64 9.88
N VAL A 39 -7.05 -1.29 8.75
CA VAL A 39 -8.50 -1.18 8.53
C VAL A 39 -8.84 -1.77 7.16
N PRO A 40 -10.10 -2.15 6.89
CA PRO A 40 -10.53 -2.54 5.54
C PRO A 40 -10.14 -1.49 4.50
N GLY A 41 -9.63 -1.94 3.36
CA GLY A 41 -9.13 -1.05 2.29
C GLY A 41 -7.72 -0.49 2.50
N HIS A 42 -7.00 -0.91 3.55
CA HIS A 42 -5.55 -0.66 3.65
C HIS A 42 -4.83 -1.43 2.54
N VAL A 43 -4.36 -0.70 1.53
CA VAL A 43 -3.60 -1.22 0.38
C VAL A 43 -2.20 -0.60 0.30
N LEU A 44 -1.34 -1.19 -0.52
CA LEU A 44 0.02 -0.73 -0.77
C LEU A 44 0.21 -0.35 -2.25
N VAL A 45 1.04 0.66 -2.51
CA VAL A 45 1.56 0.98 -3.85
C VAL A 45 3.08 0.85 -3.85
N VAL A 46 3.62 0.11 -4.81
CA VAL A 46 5.01 -0.36 -4.81
C VAL A 46 5.60 -0.24 -6.22
N PRO A 47 6.83 0.26 -6.40
CA PRO A 47 7.53 0.21 -7.69
C PRO A 47 7.90 -1.24 -8.06
N PHE A 48 8.00 -1.57 -9.35
CA PHE A 48 8.48 -2.87 -9.80
C PHE A 48 9.96 -3.09 -9.46
N ARG A 49 10.77 -2.03 -9.56
CA ARG A 49 12.19 -2.12 -9.24
C ARG A 49 12.37 -2.11 -7.73
N GLN A 50 12.97 -3.20 -7.24
CA GLN A 50 13.21 -3.42 -5.82
C GLN A 50 14.37 -2.56 -5.31
N VAL A 51 14.05 -1.37 -4.79
CA VAL A 51 15.00 -0.55 -4.05
C VAL A 51 14.49 -0.28 -2.64
N PRO A 52 15.37 -0.24 -1.62
CA PRO A 52 14.96 -0.05 -0.24
C PRO A 52 14.61 1.39 0.08
N ARG A 53 15.19 2.37 -0.63
CA ARG A 53 15.05 3.80 -0.30
C ARG A 53 14.47 4.62 -1.44
N LEU A 54 13.67 5.63 -1.10
CA LEU A 54 13.08 6.55 -2.08
C LEU A 54 14.14 7.23 -2.94
N LYS A 55 15.28 7.62 -2.34
CA LYS A 55 16.41 8.28 -3.02
C LYS A 55 17.02 7.46 -4.15
N GLU A 56 16.75 6.16 -4.20
CA GLU A 56 17.29 5.25 -5.22
C GLU A 56 16.35 5.12 -6.43
N LEU A 57 15.14 5.69 -6.38
CA LEU A 57 14.22 5.75 -7.51
C LEU A 57 14.71 6.76 -8.55
N SER A 58 14.53 6.41 -9.83
CA SER A 58 14.68 7.37 -10.91
C SER A 58 13.53 8.38 -10.89
N VAL A 59 13.73 9.56 -11.47
CA VAL A 59 12.69 10.59 -11.59
C VAL A 59 11.41 10.04 -12.25
N LYS A 60 11.56 9.17 -13.26
CA LYS A 60 10.42 8.55 -13.96
C LYS A 60 9.61 7.62 -13.06
N GLU A 61 10.29 6.82 -12.25
CA GLU A 61 9.62 5.93 -11.28
C GLU A 61 8.96 6.75 -10.17
N SER A 62 9.60 7.81 -9.67
CA SER A 62 9.02 8.67 -8.64
C SER A 62 7.75 9.39 -9.12
N ILE A 63 7.72 9.86 -10.37
CA ILE A 63 6.54 10.47 -10.98
C ILE A 63 5.41 9.44 -11.10
N ASP A 64 5.69 8.26 -11.64
CA ASP A 64 4.68 7.20 -11.80
C ASP A 64 4.20 6.66 -10.45
N LEU A 65 5.08 6.58 -9.45
CA LEU A 65 4.73 6.19 -8.08
C LEU A 65 3.72 7.17 -7.48
N MET A 66 4.00 8.47 -7.53
CA MET A 66 3.09 9.48 -6.96
C MET A 66 1.78 9.57 -7.75
N ALA A 67 1.83 9.50 -9.09
CA ALA A 67 0.63 9.45 -9.92
C ALA A 67 -0.23 8.21 -9.60
N THR A 68 0.40 7.06 -9.38
CA THR A 68 -0.28 5.83 -8.97
C THR A 68 -0.89 5.99 -7.57
N VAL A 69 -0.16 6.57 -6.61
CA VAL A 69 -0.68 6.85 -5.26
C VAL A 69 -1.91 7.75 -5.32
N GLN A 70 -1.90 8.81 -6.13
CA GLN A 70 -3.06 9.70 -6.30
C GLN A 70 -4.27 8.97 -6.91
N LEU A 71 -4.05 8.16 -7.96
CA LEU A 71 -5.11 7.35 -8.55
C LEU A 71 -5.74 6.40 -7.52
N ILE A 72 -4.90 5.64 -6.80
CA ILE A 72 -5.37 4.66 -5.82
C ILE A 72 -6.01 5.37 -4.63
N HIS A 73 -5.52 6.53 -4.21
CA HIS A 73 -6.17 7.36 -3.19
C HIS A 73 -7.62 7.67 -3.58
N CYS A 74 -7.84 8.29 -4.74
CA CYS A 74 -9.18 8.68 -5.21
C CYS A 74 -10.11 7.46 -5.36
N PHE A 75 -9.57 6.35 -5.84
CA PHE A 75 -10.32 5.11 -5.98
C PHE A 75 -10.73 4.52 -4.62
N ILE A 76 -9.77 4.37 -3.69
CA ILE A 76 -9.98 3.76 -2.38
C ILE A 76 -10.94 4.59 -1.54
N GLU A 77 -10.81 5.92 -1.57
CA GLU A 77 -11.76 6.85 -0.93
C GLU A 77 -13.19 6.57 -1.38
N LYS A 78 -13.41 6.51 -2.70
CA LYS A 78 -14.74 6.32 -3.29
C LYS A 78 -15.31 4.92 -3.02
N VAL A 79 -14.53 3.87 -3.22
CA VAL A 79 -15.03 2.48 -3.13
C VAL A 79 -15.34 2.08 -1.69
N TYR A 80 -14.54 2.55 -0.72
CA TYR A 80 -14.75 2.29 0.71
C TYR A 80 -15.56 3.39 1.41
N LYS A 81 -16.01 4.42 0.67
CA LYS A 81 -16.75 5.58 1.19
C LYS A 81 -16.05 6.20 2.40
N ALA A 82 -14.73 6.34 2.31
CA ALA A 82 -13.91 6.92 3.36
C ALA A 82 -14.16 8.43 3.44
N ASP A 83 -14.01 9.00 4.63
CA ASP A 83 -14.07 10.45 4.82
C ASP A 83 -12.73 11.12 4.47
N SER A 84 -11.62 10.37 4.58
CA SER A 84 -10.25 10.82 4.32
C SER A 84 -9.31 9.60 4.18
N LEU A 85 -8.02 9.82 3.93
CA LEU A 85 -7.00 8.78 3.94
C LEU A 85 -5.73 9.20 4.69
N ASN A 86 -5.08 8.24 5.36
CA ASN A 86 -3.67 8.36 5.70
C ASN A 86 -2.83 7.80 4.55
N LEU A 87 -1.88 8.61 4.09
CA LEU A 87 -0.83 8.21 3.15
C LEU A 87 0.50 8.20 3.92
N SER A 88 1.20 7.07 3.93
CA SER A 88 2.45 6.94 4.67
C SER A 88 3.49 6.13 3.90
N MET A 89 4.76 6.53 4.02
CA MET A 89 5.90 5.78 3.52
C MET A 89 6.99 5.81 4.60
N GLN A 90 7.44 4.63 5.01
CA GLN A 90 8.52 4.48 5.97
C GLN A 90 9.83 4.28 5.19
N ASP A 91 10.56 5.37 4.94
CA ASP A 91 11.79 5.35 4.12
C ASP A 91 13.04 4.99 4.95
N GLY A 92 13.22 3.70 5.19
CA GLY A 92 14.36 3.13 5.92
C GLY A 92 14.03 2.68 7.34
N ILE A 93 14.95 1.90 7.94
CA ILE A 93 14.75 1.24 9.23
C ILE A 93 14.37 2.22 10.34
N GLY A 94 15.05 3.37 10.43
CA GLY A 94 14.76 4.40 11.43
C GLY A 94 13.38 5.06 11.30
N ALA A 95 12.71 4.88 10.16
CA ALA A 95 11.33 5.33 9.93
C ALA A 95 10.30 4.21 10.15
N GLY A 96 10.73 3.01 10.55
CA GLY A 96 9.86 1.85 10.79
C GLY A 96 9.78 0.84 9.64
N GLN A 97 10.56 1.01 8.56
CA GLN A 97 10.51 0.13 7.40
C GLN A 97 10.88 -1.33 7.76
N SER A 98 9.95 -2.26 7.54
CA SER A 98 10.15 -3.68 7.77
C SER A 98 10.56 -4.45 6.52
N VAL A 99 9.98 -4.12 5.36
CA VAL A 99 10.31 -4.72 4.07
C VAL A 99 11.24 -3.76 3.32
N PRO A 100 12.47 -4.17 2.93
CA PRO A 100 13.45 -3.30 2.28
C PRO A 100 13.12 -3.08 0.80
N HIS A 101 11.94 -2.54 0.55
CA HIS A 101 11.42 -2.17 -0.77
C HIS A 101 10.52 -0.96 -0.56
N VAL A 102 10.70 0.13 -1.30
CA VAL A 102 9.83 1.32 -1.23
C VAL A 102 8.37 0.91 -1.38
N HIS A 103 7.50 1.37 -0.49
CA HIS A 103 6.06 1.19 -0.61
C HIS A 103 5.33 2.32 0.12
N PHE A 104 4.19 2.72 -0.44
CA PHE A 104 3.24 3.63 0.20
C PHE A 104 2.08 2.83 0.78
N HIS A 105 1.73 3.12 2.02
CA HIS A 105 0.47 2.73 2.63
C HIS A 105 -0.61 3.74 2.24
N ILE A 106 -1.77 3.22 1.84
CA ILE A 106 -2.98 3.98 1.59
C ILE A 106 -4.05 3.40 2.51
N ILE A 107 -4.48 4.19 3.49
CA ILE A 107 -5.31 3.73 4.60
C ILE A 107 -6.57 4.59 4.70
N PRO A 108 -7.77 4.04 4.40
CA PRO A 108 -9.05 4.73 4.60
C PRO A 108 -9.24 5.21 6.04
N ARG A 109 -9.82 6.39 6.23
CA ARG A 109 -10.16 6.98 7.52
C ARG A 109 -11.62 7.40 7.57
N TYR A 110 -12.20 7.31 8.77
CA TYR A 110 -13.59 7.70 9.02
C TYR A 110 -13.65 8.59 10.26
N LEU A 111 -14.47 9.65 10.24
CA LEU A 111 -14.55 10.63 11.34
C LEU A 111 -14.86 10.02 12.71
N LYS A 112 -15.48 8.84 12.72
CA LYS A 112 -15.88 8.10 13.94
C LYS A 112 -15.11 6.79 14.12
N ASP A 113 -13.98 6.61 13.43
CA ASP A 113 -13.15 5.41 13.58
C ASP A 113 -12.43 5.33 14.94
N GLY A 114 -12.25 6.47 15.61
CA GLY A 114 -11.63 6.55 16.93
C GLY A 114 -10.12 6.30 16.93
N TYR A 115 -9.48 6.19 15.76
CA TYR A 115 -8.02 5.93 15.68
C TYR A 115 -7.19 7.21 15.91
N GLY A 116 -7.73 8.40 15.60
CA GLY A 116 -6.99 9.66 15.73
C GLY A 116 -5.62 9.59 15.05
N ASP A 117 -4.58 10.02 15.77
CA ASP A 117 -3.17 9.96 15.34
C ASP A 117 -2.47 8.63 15.67
N HIS A 118 -3.13 7.70 16.37
CA HIS A 118 -2.56 6.39 16.75
C HIS A 118 -2.30 5.48 15.54
N ILE A 119 -2.72 5.88 14.35
CA ILE A 119 -2.46 5.15 13.12
C ILE A 119 -0.96 4.93 12.86
N TYR A 120 -0.11 5.86 13.32
CA TYR A 120 1.35 5.73 13.21
C TYR A 120 1.89 4.65 14.15
N ASP A 121 1.37 4.58 15.39
CA ASP A 121 1.70 3.50 16.33
C ASP A 121 1.30 2.14 15.73
N MET A 122 0.13 2.07 15.09
CA MET A 122 -0.37 0.85 14.47
C MET A 122 0.45 0.41 13.24
N LEU A 123 0.97 1.36 12.46
CA LEU A 123 1.88 1.12 11.33
C LEU A 123 3.19 0.51 11.81
N GLU A 124 3.85 1.14 12.79
CA GLU A 124 5.08 0.63 13.38
C GLU A 124 4.91 -0.80 13.90
N GLN A 125 3.79 -1.07 14.60
CA GLN A 125 3.48 -2.41 15.10
C GLN A 125 3.17 -3.43 13.99
N ASN A 126 2.58 -2.99 12.87
CA ASN A 126 2.27 -3.87 11.74
C ASN A 126 3.53 -4.42 11.09
N GLU A 127 4.52 -3.54 11.00
CA GLU A 127 5.82 -3.73 10.35
C GLU A 127 6.79 -4.50 11.27
N ALA A 128 6.78 -4.20 12.58
CA ALA A 128 7.68 -4.78 13.57
C ALA A 128 7.63 -6.32 13.67
N ASN A 129 6.49 -6.94 13.34
CA ASN A 129 6.30 -8.39 13.44
C ASN A 129 6.92 -9.20 12.27
N LEU A 130 7.43 -8.55 11.22
CA LEU A 130 8.09 -9.25 10.10
C LEU A 130 9.58 -9.50 10.34
N ASN A 131 10.15 -8.94 11.43
CA ASN A 131 11.58 -8.84 11.63
C ASN A 131 12.01 -9.26 13.05
N GLY A 132 12.12 -10.56 13.28
CA GLY A 132 12.80 -11.09 14.48
C GLY A 132 14.28 -10.66 14.58
N PHE A 133 14.88 -10.25 13.46
CA PHE A 133 16.28 -9.82 13.35
C PHE A 133 16.54 -8.43 13.97
N PHE A 134 15.57 -7.52 13.97
CA PHE A 134 15.78 -6.11 14.34
C PHE A 134 15.50 -5.78 15.81
N ARG A 135 14.92 -6.72 16.56
CA ARG A 135 14.66 -6.58 18.01
C ARG A 135 15.93 -6.35 18.85
N LYS A 136 17.12 -6.56 18.27
CA LYS A 136 18.41 -6.42 18.95
C LYS A 136 19.05 -5.03 18.82
N VAL A 137 18.61 -4.20 17.86
CA VAL A 137 19.23 -2.90 17.55
C VAL A 137 18.44 -1.73 18.12
N CYS A 138 17.11 -1.84 18.20
CA CYS A 138 16.25 -0.84 18.82
C CYS A 138 15.89 -1.30 20.25
N GLN A 139 16.82 -1.16 21.19
CA GLN A 139 16.46 -1.18 22.61
C GLN A 139 15.74 0.14 22.96
N GLU A 140 14.61 0.00 23.66
CA GLU A 140 13.78 1.06 24.24
C GLU A 140 12.84 1.82 23.31
N ARG A 141 11.75 1.14 22.91
CA ARG A 141 10.36 1.63 22.96
C ARG A 141 9.43 0.49 22.56
N VAL A 142 9.07 -0.34 23.53
CA VAL A 142 8.03 -1.35 23.33
C VAL A 142 6.70 -0.69 23.68
N VAL A 143 6.08 -0.03 22.69
CA VAL A 143 4.64 0.21 22.75
C VAL A 143 3.98 -1.14 22.48
N ALA A 144 3.07 -1.55 23.38
CA ALA A 144 2.44 -2.86 23.31
C ALA A 144 1.81 -3.08 21.93
N ALA A 145 2.32 -4.07 21.21
CA ALA A 145 1.74 -4.48 19.94
C ALA A 145 0.29 -4.90 20.17
N ASP A 146 -0.60 -4.55 19.26
CA ASP A 146 -1.89 -5.22 19.14
C ASP A 146 -1.65 -6.68 18.67
N LEU A 147 -1.41 -7.56 19.64
CA LEU A 147 -1.02 -8.97 19.48
C LEU A 147 -2.10 -9.81 18.77
N GLU A 148 -3.30 -9.28 18.56
CA GLU A 148 -4.44 -10.00 18.00
C GLU A 148 -4.54 -9.92 16.47
N ARG A 149 -3.76 -9.05 15.80
CA ARG A 149 -3.76 -8.95 14.33
C ARG A 149 -3.10 -10.15 13.66
N ARG A 150 -3.93 -11.04 13.10
CA ARG A 150 -3.50 -12.24 12.36
C ARG A 150 -3.34 -11.94 10.85
N PRO A 151 -2.33 -12.53 10.19
CA PRO A 151 -2.21 -12.44 8.73
C PRO A 151 -3.44 -13.06 8.06
N ARG A 152 -3.92 -12.42 6.99
CA ARG A 152 -5.02 -12.94 6.17
C ARG A 152 -4.55 -14.13 5.34
N SER A 153 -5.47 -15.02 4.97
CA SER A 153 -5.15 -16.13 4.05
C SER A 153 -4.97 -15.60 2.62
N MET A 154 -4.20 -16.34 1.82
CA MET A 154 -3.99 -16.01 0.41
C MET A 154 -5.29 -15.94 -0.39
N GLU A 155 -6.25 -16.82 -0.09
CA GLU A 155 -7.56 -16.85 -0.75
C GLU A 155 -8.36 -15.57 -0.47
N VAL A 156 -8.35 -15.09 0.78
CA VAL A 156 -9.03 -13.85 1.15
C VAL A 156 -8.40 -12.66 0.44
N MET A 157 -7.07 -12.59 0.42
CA MET A 157 -6.35 -11.51 -0.26
C MET A 157 -6.59 -11.52 -1.77
N GLU A 158 -6.60 -12.68 -2.41
CA GLU A 158 -6.86 -12.79 -3.84
C GLU A 158 -8.30 -12.38 -4.18
N LYS A 159 -9.29 -12.82 -3.40
CA LYS A 159 -10.69 -12.40 -3.59
C LYS A 159 -10.84 -10.88 -3.50
N GLU A 160 -10.19 -10.25 -2.52
CA GLU A 160 -10.19 -8.80 -2.40
C GLU A 160 -9.47 -8.12 -3.58
N ALA A 161 -8.32 -8.65 -4.02
CA ALA A 161 -7.60 -8.09 -5.15
C ALA A 161 -8.41 -8.19 -6.47
N ILE A 162 -9.11 -9.30 -6.70
CA ILE A 162 -10.02 -9.46 -7.85
C ILE A 162 -11.15 -8.45 -7.77
N TRP A 163 -11.81 -8.34 -6.61
CA TRP A 163 -12.90 -7.39 -6.42
C TRP A 163 -12.45 -5.94 -6.61
N LEU A 164 -11.32 -5.54 -6.01
CA LEU A 164 -10.74 -4.20 -6.20
C LEU A 164 -10.36 -3.94 -7.66
N HIS A 165 -9.85 -4.96 -8.37
CA HIS A 165 -9.54 -4.83 -9.79
C HIS A 165 -10.80 -4.50 -10.60
N GLU A 166 -11.88 -5.25 -10.39
CA GLU A 166 -13.17 -5.04 -11.07
C GLU A 166 -13.77 -3.66 -10.76
N GLU A 167 -13.78 -3.25 -9.49
CA GLU A 167 -14.26 -1.93 -9.09
C GLU A 167 -13.38 -0.80 -9.65
N LEU A 168 -12.06 -1.01 -9.70
CA LEU A 168 -11.14 -0.04 -10.30
C LEU A 168 -11.37 0.11 -11.81
N GLN A 169 -11.66 -0.98 -12.53
CA GLN A 169 -12.02 -0.88 -13.95
C GLN A 169 -13.32 -0.10 -14.18
N LYS A 170 -14.27 -0.17 -13.25
CA LYS A 170 -15.48 0.67 -13.30
C LYS A 170 -15.13 2.12 -13.01
N PHE A 171 -14.35 2.37 -11.97
CA PHE A 171 -13.90 3.69 -11.56
C PHE A 171 -13.16 4.43 -12.68
N LEU A 172 -12.24 3.75 -13.38
CA LEU A 172 -11.42 4.32 -14.45
C LEU A 172 -12.21 4.81 -15.66
N LYS A 173 -13.46 4.38 -15.85
CA LYS A 173 -14.31 4.87 -16.96
C LYS A 173 -14.71 6.34 -16.79
N ASP A 174 -14.86 6.77 -15.54
CA ASP A 174 -15.32 8.12 -15.18
C ASP A 174 -14.20 8.95 -14.52
N TYR A 175 -13.03 8.35 -14.32
CA TYR A 175 -11.90 9.01 -13.67
C TYR A 175 -11.16 9.91 -14.66
N HIS A 176 -11.05 11.18 -14.31
CA HIS A 176 -10.25 12.16 -15.00
C HIS A 176 -9.18 12.70 -14.04
N PRO A 177 -7.88 12.45 -14.30
CA PRO A 177 -6.83 13.01 -13.46
C PRO A 177 -6.85 14.54 -13.54
N VAL A 178 -6.55 15.18 -12.41
CA VAL A 178 -6.41 16.64 -12.34
C VAL A 178 -5.08 17.01 -13.00
N GLU A 179 -5.14 17.59 -14.20
CA GLU A 179 -3.93 18.00 -14.95
C GLU A 179 -3.40 19.37 -14.50
N GLU A 180 -4.30 20.26 -14.06
CA GLU A 180 -3.97 21.58 -13.54
C GLU A 180 -4.70 21.84 -12.22
N PRO A 181 -4.09 22.54 -11.26
CA PRO A 181 -4.77 22.88 -10.02
C PRO A 181 -6.02 23.73 -10.30
N PRO A 182 -7.10 23.55 -9.52
CA PRO A 182 -8.25 24.43 -9.61
C PRO A 182 -7.81 25.88 -9.36
N LYS A 183 -8.35 26.81 -10.15
CA LYS A 183 -8.08 28.25 -10.04
C LYS A 183 -8.60 28.83 -8.73
#